data_AF-A0A1I3NSS7-F1
#
_entry.id   AF-A0A1I3NSS7-F1
#
_cell.length_a   1.000
_cell.length_b   1.000
_cell.length_c   1.000
_cell.angle_alpha   90.00
_cell.angle_beta   90.00
_cell.angle_gamma   90.00
#
_symmetry.space_group_name_H-M   'P 1'
#
loop_
_entity.id
_entity.type
_entity.pdbx_description
1 polymer ?
#
loop_
_entity_poly.entity_id
_entity_poly.type
_entity_poly.pdbx_seq_one_letter_code
_entity_poly.pdbx_strand_id
1 'polypeptide(L)'
;MIIERLSQEHRNIEKLLTILERELQVFDQGDSPDYEVIGAVLSYFELYPEVYHHPQEDLVFAKLKIRDPVAAAKVGDLAREHQKGAELLRRLAHAVDNVLAGRELLREDVHAIVRDFIEHERRHIMKEDRDFFPAALKALEPQDWTEIASAMTNPEDPLFSEAAEETFDALRVRILQLEQEAEAERH
;
A
#
# COMPACT_ATOMS: atom_id res chain seq x y z
N MET A 1 13.16 14.56 3.19
CA MET A 1 12.24 15.22 2.24
C MET A 1 11.00 14.34 2.05
N ILE A 2 9.81 14.89 1.74
CA ILE A 2 8.58 14.07 1.61
C ILE A 2 8.73 12.91 0.61
N ILE A 3 9.40 13.12 -0.52
CA ILE A 3 9.63 12.07 -1.52
C ILE A 3 10.44 10.90 -0.94
N GLU A 4 11.49 11.18 -0.15
CA GLU A 4 12.29 10.12 0.47
C GLU A 4 11.49 9.30 1.47
N ARG A 5 10.54 9.95 2.15
CA ARG A 5 9.61 9.31 3.06
C ARG A 5 8.64 8.42 2.29
N LEU A 6 7.93 8.95 1.29
CA LEU A 6 7.02 8.17 0.43
C LEU A 6 7.74 6.95 -0.18
N SER A 7 8.97 7.11 -0.68
CA SER A 7 9.77 5.99 -1.16
C SER A 7 10.14 4.97 -0.06
N GLN A 8 10.28 5.40 1.19
CA GLN A 8 10.48 4.49 2.33
C GLN A 8 9.18 3.76 2.70
N GLU A 9 8.03 4.42 2.59
CA GLU A 9 6.71 3.82 2.76
C GLU A 9 6.47 2.75 1.69
N HIS A 10 6.79 3.01 0.42
CA HIS A 10 6.77 2.02 -0.67
C HIS A 10 7.62 0.79 -0.36
N ARG A 11 8.84 0.98 0.17
CA ARG A 11 9.69 -0.14 0.61
C ARG A 11 9.07 -0.96 1.74
N ASN A 12 8.24 -0.35 2.58
CA ASN A 12 7.56 -1.04 3.65
C ASN A 12 6.34 -1.80 3.12
N ILE A 13 5.57 -1.19 2.22
CA ILE A 13 4.46 -1.82 1.51
C ILE A 13 4.95 -3.06 0.75
N GLU A 14 6.06 -2.97 0.02
CA GLU A 14 6.61 -4.10 -0.74
C GLU A 14 6.98 -5.30 0.15
N LYS A 15 7.43 -5.07 1.39
CA LYS A 15 7.69 -6.15 2.35
C LYS A 15 6.40 -6.89 2.71
N LEU A 16 5.30 -6.17 2.89
CA LEU A 16 4.01 -6.77 3.22
C LEU A 16 3.41 -7.50 2.02
N LEU A 17 3.59 -6.98 0.79
CA LEU A 17 3.23 -7.69 -0.44
C LEU A 17 4.02 -8.99 -0.59
N THR A 18 5.31 -8.97 -0.23
CA THR A 18 6.15 -10.18 -0.24
C THR A 18 5.66 -11.22 0.77
N ILE A 19 5.22 -10.82 1.97
CA ILE A 19 4.62 -11.72 2.96
C ILE A 19 3.33 -12.33 2.41
N LEU A 20 2.43 -11.50 1.88
CA LEU A 20 1.18 -11.99 1.28
C LEU A 20 1.43 -12.96 0.11
N GLU A 21 2.45 -12.70 -0.70
CA GLU A 21 2.86 -13.59 -1.80
C GLU A 21 3.37 -14.94 -1.30
N ARG A 22 4.07 -15.00 -0.16
CA ARG A 22 4.50 -16.26 0.45
C ARG A 22 3.32 -17.05 0.98
N GLU A 23 2.39 -16.40 1.67
CA GLU A 23 1.16 -17.04 2.14
C GLU A 23 0.33 -17.59 0.98
N LEU A 24 0.27 -16.87 -0.15
CA LEU A 24 -0.32 -17.37 -1.38
C LEU A 24 0.39 -18.63 -1.89
N GLN A 25 1.72 -18.67 -1.87
CA GLN A 25 2.48 -19.86 -2.29
C GLN A 25 2.22 -21.08 -1.40
N VAL A 26 2.05 -20.89 -0.09
CA VAL A 26 1.65 -21.97 0.85
C VAL A 26 0.25 -22.47 0.47
N PHE A 27 -0.69 -21.54 0.30
CA PHE A 27 -2.06 -21.86 -0.10
C PHE A 27 -2.10 -22.64 -1.42
N ASP A 28 -1.30 -22.27 -2.42
CA ASP A 28 -1.26 -22.92 -3.73
C ASP A 28 -0.79 -24.39 -3.65
N GLN A 29 0.16 -24.68 -2.77
CA GLN A 29 0.79 -26.01 -2.64
C GLN A 29 -0.13 -27.09 -2.08
N GLY A 30 -1.16 -26.71 -1.32
CA GLY A 30 -2.04 -27.69 -0.66
C GLY A 30 -2.29 -27.33 0.79
N ASP A 31 -1.34 -26.61 1.37
CA ASP A 31 -1.24 -26.38 2.79
C ASP A 31 -2.11 -25.22 3.25
N SER A 32 -2.25 -25.09 4.57
CA SER A 32 -2.95 -23.96 5.16
C SER A 32 -1.99 -22.78 5.29
N PRO A 33 -2.27 -21.62 4.65
CA PRO A 33 -1.57 -20.40 4.98
C PRO A 33 -1.92 -19.95 6.41
N ASP A 34 -1.13 -19.03 6.93
CA ASP A 34 -1.40 -18.35 8.18
C ASP A 34 -2.38 -17.20 7.95
N TYR A 35 -3.64 -17.42 8.32
CA TYR A 35 -4.69 -16.43 8.16
C TYR A 35 -4.62 -15.27 9.17
N GLU A 36 -3.86 -15.40 10.26
CA GLU A 36 -3.57 -14.28 11.16
C GLU A 36 -2.60 -13.31 10.48
N VAL A 37 -1.54 -13.82 9.83
CA VAL A 37 -0.63 -13.03 9.00
C VAL A 37 -1.39 -12.34 7.87
N ILE A 38 -2.19 -13.09 7.09
CA ILE A 38 -2.98 -12.52 5.99
C ILE A 38 -3.92 -11.42 6.51
N GLY A 39 -4.67 -11.70 7.59
CA GLY A 39 -5.60 -10.73 8.17
C GLY A 39 -4.93 -9.46 8.67
N ALA A 40 -3.73 -9.57 9.26
CA ALA A 40 -2.96 -8.42 9.71
C ALA A 40 -2.44 -7.58 8.52
N VAL A 41 -2.00 -8.21 7.43
CA VAL A 41 -1.63 -7.51 6.19
C VAL A 41 -2.84 -6.78 5.61
N LEU A 42 -4.00 -7.43 5.50
CA LEU A 42 -5.23 -6.78 5.00
C LEU A 42 -5.61 -5.57 5.84
N SER A 43 -5.59 -5.71 7.16
CA SER A 43 -5.89 -4.62 8.10
C SER A 43 -4.94 -3.42 7.91
N TYR A 44 -3.68 -3.67 7.58
CA TYR A 44 -2.73 -2.60 7.24
C TYR A 44 -3.14 -1.88 5.96
N PHE A 45 -3.42 -2.63 4.88
CA PHE A 45 -3.80 -2.06 3.58
C PHE A 45 -5.18 -1.38 3.56
N GLU A 46 -6.09 -1.73 4.47
CA GLU A 46 -7.40 -1.08 4.56
C GLU A 46 -7.32 0.36 5.03
N LEU A 47 -6.30 0.71 5.81
CA LEU A 47 -6.18 2.01 6.45
C LEU A 47 -4.95 2.78 5.98
N TYR A 48 -3.77 2.17 5.97
CA TYR A 48 -2.53 2.90 5.77
C TYR A 48 -2.44 3.62 4.41
N PRO A 49 -2.68 2.96 3.26
CA PRO A 49 -2.63 3.64 1.97
C PRO A 49 -3.60 4.81 1.90
N GLU A 50 -4.88 4.56 2.22
CA GLU A 50 -5.96 5.52 2.03
C GLU A 50 -5.91 6.71 2.99
N VAL A 51 -5.52 6.45 4.24
CA VAL A 51 -5.60 7.45 5.32
C VAL A 51 -4.28 8.19 5.48
N TYR A 52 -3.16 7.54 5.19
CA TYR A 52 -1.84 8.08 5.50
C TYR A 52 -1.00 8.41 4.28
N HIS A 53 -0.89 7.46 3.36
CA HIS A 53 0.07 7.51 2.25
C HIS A 53 -0.47 8.32 1.06
N HIS A 54 -1.59 7.90 0.46
CA HIS A 54 -2.18 8.56 -0.72
C HIS A 54 -2.47 10.05 -0.49
N PRO A 55 -2.95 10.52 0.68
CA PRO A 55 -3.15 11.95 0.90
C PRO A 55 -1.86 12.78 0.76
N GLN A 56 -0.70 12.22 1.10
CA GLN A 56 0.60 12.88 0.92
C GLN A 56 0.99 12.94 -0.56
N GLU A 57 0.77 11.85 -1.30
CA GLU A 57 0.99 11.78 -2.74
C GLU A 57 0.11 12.78 -3.50
N ASP A 58 -1.16 12.90 -3.10
CA ASP A 58 -2.12 13.81 -3.70
C ASP A 58 -1.69 15.27 -3.57
N LEU A 59 -1.12 15.66 -2.42
CA LEU A 59 -0.56 17.01 -2.23
C LEU A 59 0.58 17.28 -3.22
N VAL A 60 1.49 16.32 -3.38
CA VAL A 60 2.60 16.43 -4.34
C VAL A 60 2.08 16.46 -5.78
N PHE A 61 1.12 15.61 -6.11
CA PHE A 61 0.57 15.49 -7.45
C PHE A 61 -0.23 16.73 -7.85
N ALA A 62 -0.96 17.33 -6.91
CA ALA A 62 -1.66 18.60 -7.11
C ALA A 62 -0.68 19.73 -7.47
N LYS A 63 0.48 19.80 -6.81
CA LYS A 63 1.54 20.75 -7.18
C LYS A 63 2.15 20.46 -8.54
N LEU A 64 2.39 19.18 -8.86
CA LEU A 64 2.92 18.79 -10.16
C LEU A 64 1.98 19.19 -11.31
N LYS A 65 0.66 19.01 -11.13
CA LYS A 65 -0.35 19.46 -12.11
C LYS A 65 -0.28 20.96 -12.41
N ILE A 66 0.11 21.77 -11.44
CA ILE A 66 0.25 23.23 -11.59
C ILE A 66 1.59 23.57 -12.25
N ARG A 67 2.69 22.96 -11.79
CA ARG A 67 4.06 23.30 -12.24
C ARG A 67 4.42 22.73 -13.60
N ASP A 68 4.01 21.50 -13.88
CA ASP A 68 4.26 20.83 -15.15
C ASP A 68 3.06 19.92 -15.53
N PRO A 69 2.01 20.49 -16.16
CA PRO A 69 0.84 19.75 -16.60
C PRO A 69 1.17 18.63 -17.61
N VAL A 70 2.25 18.79 -18.39
CA VAL A 70 2.66 17.79 -19.39
C VAL A 70 3.30 16.59 -18.70
N ALA A 71 4.13 16.81 -17.69
CA ALA A 71 4.66 15.72 -16.87
C ALA A 71 3.54 15.04 -16.06
N ALA A 72 2.63 15.80 -15.45
CA ALA A 72 1.47 15.25 -14.75
C ALA A 72 0.60 14.38 -15.67
N ALA A 73 0.38 14.79 -16.92
CA ALA A 73 -0.37 13.99 -17.90
C ALA A 73 0.31 12.67 -18.25
N LYS A 74 1.66 12.60 -18.20
CA LYS A 74 2.40 11.35 -18.42
C LYS A 74 2.30 10.40 -17.23
N VAL A 75 2.26 10.93 -16.01
CA VAL A 75 1.96 10.15 -14.81
C VAL A 75 0.53 9.59 -14.90
N GLY A 76 -0.41 10.32 -15.50
CA GLY A 76 -1.78 9.84 -15.70
C GLY A 76 -2.63 10.02 -14.44
N ASP A 77 -3.58 9.12 -14.21
CA ASP A 77 -4.59 9.29 -13.16
C ASP A 77 -4.29 8.43 -11.92
N LEU A 78 -3.56 8.99 -10.94
CA LEU A 78 -3.22 8.28 -9.70
C LEU A 78 -4.45 7.95 -8.86
N ALA A 79 -5.41 8.87 -8.73
CA ALA A 79 -6.63 8.65 -7.96
C ALA A 79 -7.44 7.43 -8.48
N ARG A 80 -7.47 7.23 -9.80
CA ARG A 80 -8.08 6.03 -10.39
C ARG A 80 -7.31 4.75 -10.08
N GLU A 81 -5.98 4.80 -9.99
CA GLU A 81 -5.15 3.66 -9.58
C GLU A 81 -5.38 3.31 -8.10
N HIS A 82 -5.45 4.32 -7.21
CA HIS A 82 -5.78 4.14 -5.79
C HIS A 82 -7.16 3.52 -5.60
N GLN A 83 -8.17 4.03 -6.31
CA GLN A 83 -9.52 3.45 -6.31
C GLN A 83 -9.54 1.98 -6.76
N LYS A 84 -8.71 1.65 -7.76
CA LYS A 84 -8.60 0.27 -8.24
C LYS A 84 -7.94 -0.64 -7.20
N GLY A 85 -6.89 -0.18 -6.53
CA GLY A 85 -6.24 -0.89 -5.42
C GLY A 85 -7.25 -1.21 -4.31
N ALA A 86 -8.01 -0.20 -3.87
CA ALA A 86 -9.06 -0.38 -2.86
C ALA A 86 -10.15 -1.38 -3.29
N GLU A 87 -10.53 -1.43 -4.57
CA GLU A 87 -11.46 -2.43 -5.09
C GLU A 87 -10.89 -3.85 -5.03
N LEU A 88 -9.64 -4.02 -5.44
CA LEU A 88 -8.95 -5.31 -5.40
C LEU A 88 -8.76 -5.80 -3.97
N LEU A 89 -8.40 -4.90 -3.04
CA LEU A 89 -8.30 -5.22 -1.61
C LEU A 89 -9.63 -5.73 -1.04
N ARG A 90 -10.76 -5.08 -1.35
CA ARG A 90 -12.08 -5.55 -0.91
C ARG A 90 -12.42 -6.93 -1.46
N ARG A 91 -12.06 -7.20 -2.72
CA ARG A 91 -12.26 -8.53 -3.34
C ARG A 91 -11.40 -9.59 -2.64
N LEU A 92 -10.15 -9.24 -2.31
CA LEU A 92 -9.24 -10.11 -1.58
C LEU A 92 -9.75 -10.42 -0.16
N ALA A 93 -10.10 -9.40 0.62
CA ALA A 93 -10.66 -9.58 1.96
C ALA A 93 -11.91 -10.48 1.93
N HIS A 94 -12.81 -10.25 0.97
CA HIS A 94 -13.99 -11.10 0.80
C HIS A 94 -13.66 -12.56 0.44
N ALA A 95 -12.62 -12.78 -0.38
CA ALA A 95 -12.17 -14.13 -0.69
C ALA A 95 -11.63 -14.85 0.56
N VAL A 96 -10.83 -14.16 1.37
CA VAL A 96 -10.29 -14.69 2.63
C VAL A 96 -11.41 -15.03 3.62
N ASP A 97 -12.38 -14.13 3.80
CA ASP A 97 -13.55 -14.37 4.66
C ASP A 97 -14.34 -15.61 4.23
N ASN A 98 -14.56 -15.79 2.93
CA ASN A 98 -15.28 -16.95 2.41
C ASN A 98 -14.51 -18.26 2.65
N VAL A 99 -13.18 -18.24 2.50
CA VAL A 99 -12.32 -19.40 2.82
C VAL A 99 -12.41 -19.75 4.31
N LEU A 100 -12.28 -18.75 5.20
CA LEU A 100 -12.39 -18.94 6.65
C LEU A 100 -13.78 -19.41 7.08
N ALA A 101 -14.84 -19.01 6.36
CA ALA A 101 -16.20 -19.49 6.58
C ALA A 101 -16.47 -20.90 6.03
N GLY A 102 -15.46 -21.58 5.46
CA GLY A 102 -15.58 -22.93 4.91
C GLY A 102 -16.43 -23.01 3.65
N ARG A 103 -16.56 -21.91 2.89
CA ARG A 103 -17.32 -21.91 1.63
C ARG A 103 -16.50 -22.54 0.53
N GLU A 104 -17.17 -23.24 -0.37
CA GLU A 104 -16.54 -23.81 -1.55
C GLU A 104 -16.13 -22.69 -2.53
N LEU A 105 -14.82 -22.52 -2.69
CA LEU A 105 -14.21 -21.65 -3.69
C LEU A 105 -13.18 -22.47 -4.47
N LEU A 106 -13.05 -22.19 -5.77
CA LEU A 106 -11.96 -22.78 -6.54
C LEU A 106 -10.65 -22.13 -6.07
N ARG A 107 -9.65 -22.97 -5.81
CA ARG A 107 -8.31 -22.51 -5.41
C ARG A 107 -7.72 -21.53 -6.42
N GLU A 108 -7.91 -21.79 -7.70
CA GLU A 108 -7.47 -20.92 -8.80
C GLU A 108 -8.12 -19.53 -8.77
N ASP A 109 -9.37 -19.41 -8.30
CA ASP A 109 -10.06 -18.13 -8.16
C ASP A 109 -9.45 -17.32 -7.01
N VAL A 110 -9.23 -17.94 -5.85
CA VAL A 110 -8.59 -17.29 -4.70
C VAL A 110 -7.19 -16.83 -5.07
N HIS A 111 -6.43 -17.70 -5.74
CA HIS A 111 -5.09 -17.38 -6.23
C HIS A 111 -5.09 -16.17 -7.17
N ALA A 112 -5.98 -16.15 -8.16
CA ALA A 112 -6.09 -15.05 -9.10
C ALA A 112 -6.43 -13.72 -8.38
N ILE A 113 -7.34 -13.75 -7.41
CA ILE A 113 -7.72 -12.55 -6.64
C ILE A 113 -6.53 -11.98 -5.85
N VAL A 114 -5.79 -12.84 -5.13
CA VAL A 114 -4.65 -12.41 -4.33
C VAL A 114 -3.53 -11.87 -5.23
N ARG A 115 -3.22 -12.57 -6.32
CA ARG A 115 -2.20 -12.15 -7.29
C ARG A 115 -2.57 -10.84 -7.98
N ASP A 116 -3.83 -10.66 -8.38
CA ASP A 116 -4.29 -9.41 -9.02
C ASP A 116 -4.02 -8.19 -8.13
N PHE A 117 -4.28 -8.32 -6.82
CA PHE A 117 -3.99 -7.27 -5.84
C PHE A 117 -2.48 -7.00 -5.73
N ILE A 118 -1.67 -8.03 -5.48
CA ILE A 118 -0.21 -7.89 -5.34
C ILE A 118 0.41 -7.21 -6.57
N GLU A 119 0.05 -7.67 -7.77
CA GLU A 119 0.62 -7.12 -8.98
C GLU A 119 0.15 -5.69 -9.26
N HIS A 120 -1.09 -5.34 -8.88
CA HIS A 120 -1.58 -3.97 -8.99
C HIS A 120 -0.76 -3.01 -8.14
N GLU A 121 -0.62 -3.31 -6.84
CA GLU A 121 0.15 -2.48 -5.91
C GLU A 121 1.61 -2.32 -6.36
N ARG A 122 2.26 -3.41 -6.80
CA ARG A 122 3.63 -3.35 -7.34
C ARG A 122 3.76 -2.48 -8.59
N ARG A 123 2.82 -2.58 -9.52
CA ARG A 123 2.81 -1.75 -10.74
C ARG A 123 2.57 -0.29 -10.40
N HIS A 124 1.70 -0.02 -9.43
CA HIS A 124 1.38 1.31 -8.94
C HIS A 124 2.60 1.98 -8.30
N ILE A 125 3.22 1.34 -7.31
CA ILE A 125 4.46 1.80 -6.66
C ILE A 125 5.57 2.04 -7.70
N MET A 126 5.76 1.10 -8.63
CA MET A 126 6.79 1.23 -9.66
C MET A 126 6.57 2.49 -10.53
N LYS A 127 5.32 2.78 -10.90
CA LYS A 127 4.96 3.95 -11.68
C LYS A 127 5.26 5.23 -10.90
N GLU A 128 4.98 5.25 -9.60
CA GLU A 128 5.22 6.42 -8.77
C GLU A 128 6.71 6.70 -8.58
N ASP A 129 7.47 5.66 -8.21
CA ASP A 129 8.91 5.75 -8.01
C ASP A 129 9.67 6.13 -9.28
N ARG A 130 9.22 5.63 -10.45
CA ARG A 130 9.94 5.84 -11.72
C ARG A 130 9.51 7.07 -12.50
N ASP A 131 8.24 7.45 -12.42
CA ASP A 131 7.68 8.49 -13.27
C ASP A 131 7.18 9.69 -12.44
N PHE A 132 6.42 9.45 -11.38
CA PHE A 132 5.81 10.52 -10.59
C PHE A 132 6.83 11.28 -9.75
N PHE A 133 7.55 10.60 -8.85
CA PHE A 133 8.48 11.26 -7.93
C PHE A 133 9.61 12.01 -8.66
N PRO A 134 10.25 11.45 -9.70
CA PRO A 134 11.25 12.20 -10.47
C PRO A 134 10.67 13.43 -11.19
N ALA A 135 9.44 13.34 -11.69
CA ALA A 135 8.76 14.48 -12.30
C ALA A 135 8.49 15.59 -11.27
N ALA A 136 8.01 15.21 -10.07
CA ALA A 136 7.78 16.16 -8.98
C ALA A 136 9.07 16.85 -8.53
N LEU A 137 10.14 16.08 -8.28
CA LEU A 137 11.45 16.62 -7.90
C LEU A 137 12.03 17.59 -8.95
N LYS A 138 11.75 17.36 -10.23
CA LYS A 138 12.22 18.23 -11.31
C LYS A 138 11.41 19.52 -11.44
N ALA A 139 10.10 19.47 -11.19
CA ALA A 139 9.18 20.56 -11.50
C ALA A 139 8.86 21.48 -10.30
N LEU A 140 8.81 20.93 -9.08
CA LEU A 140 8.40 21.68 -7.88
C LEU A 140 9.51 22.60 -7.38
N GLU A 141 9.10 23.79 -6.94
CA GLU A 141 9.96 24.80 -6.35
C GLU A 141 10.02 24.68 -4.81
N PRO A 142 11.04 25.25 -4.14
CA PRO A 142 11.15 25.25 -2.67
C PRO A 142 9.88 25.71 -1.91
N GLN A 143 9.14 26.66 -2.49
CA GLN A 143 7.87 27.16 -1.96
C GLN A 143 6.79 26.07 -1.96
N ASP A 144 6.70 25.26 -3.02
CA ASP A 144 5.71 24.19 -3.11
C ASP A 144 5.92 23.14 -2.01
N TRP A 145 7.18 22.78 -1.76
CA TRP A 145 7.55 21.84 -0.70
C TRP A 145 7.23 22.36 0.70
N THR A 146 7.37 23.67 0.91
CA THR A 146 7.01 24.34 2.17
C THR A 146 5.51 24.30 2.40
N GLU A 147 4.72 24.52 1.35
CA GLU A 147 3.26 24.46 1.39
C GLU A 147 2.75 23.03 1.62
N ILE A 148 3.36 22.04 0.98
CA ILE A 148 3.06 20.61 1.22
C ILE A 148 3.34 20.24 2.68
N ALA A 149 4.53 20.59 3.20
CA ALA A 149 4.89 20.30 4.59
C ALA A 149 3.92 20.95 5.58
N SER A 150 3.50 22.20 5.31
CA SER A 150 2.55 22.92 6.15
C SER A 150 1.18 22.24 6.18
N ALA A 151 0.70 21.73 5.03
CA ALA A 151 -0.57 21.00 4.95
C ALA A 151 -0.55 19.69 5.76
N MET A 152 0.58 19.00 5.80
CA MET A 152 0.74 17.76 6.60
C MET A 152 0.81 18.01 8.10
N THR A 153 1.22 19.20 8.54
CA THR A 153 1.33 19.52 9.99
C THR A 153 0.04 20.05 10.60
N ASN A 154 -1.10 19.93 9.92
CA ASN A 154 -2.37 20.48 10.41
C ASN A 154 -2.81 19.77 11.70
N PRO A 155 -2.78 20.45 12.87
CA PRO A 155 -3.10 19.81 14.16
C PRO A 155 -4.56 19.35 14.27
N GLU A 156 -5.44 19.87 13.42
CA GLU A 156 -6.85 19.47 13.34
C GLU A 156 -7.07 18.25 12.44
N ASP A 157 -6.04 17.80 11.72
CA ASP A 157 -6.09 16.61 10.87
C ASP A 157 -5.33 15.45 11.56
N PRO A 158 -6.03 14.57 12.31
CA PRO A 158 -5.39 13.48 13.04
C PRO A 158 -4.68 12.47 12.12
N LEU A 159 -4.96 12.50 10.82
CA LEU A 159 -4.41 11.56 9.84
C LEU A 159 -2.91 11.74 9.59
N PHE A 160 -2.39 12.96 9.73
CA PHE A 160 -0.95 13.24 9.53
C PHE A 160 -0.16 13.38 10.83
N SER A 161 -0.72 12.91 11.95
CA SER A 161 -0.03 12.97 13.25
C SER A 161 1.13 11.97 13.33
N GLU A 162 2.15 12.31 14.12
CA GLU A 162 3.24 11.36 14.46
C GLU A 162 2.68 10.08 15.12
N ALA A 163 1.61 10.22 15.91
CA ALA A 163 0.93 9.09 16.52
C ALA A 163 0.30 8.11 15.50
N ALA A 164 -0.18 8.61 14.35
CA ALA A 164 -0.67 7.76 13.27
C ALA A 164 0.48 6.96 12.64
N GLU A 165 1.62 7.61 12.36
CA GLU A 165 2.82 6.93 11.84
C GLU A 165 3.32 5.84 12.79
N GLU A 166 3.43 6.14 14.09
CA GLU A 166 3.83 5.19 15.13
C GLU A 166 2.90 3.97 15.20
N THR A 167 1.60 4.20 15.04
CA THR A 167 0.59 3.12 15.05
C THR A 167 0.80 2.15 13.89
N PHE A 168 1.01 2.67 12.68
CA PHE A 168 1.24 1.84 11.50
C PHE A 168 2.61 1.16 11.51
N ASP A 169 3.62 1.81 12.08
CA ASP A 169 4.93 1.21 12.31
C ASP A 169 4.84 0.04 13.29
N ALA A 170 4.10 0.18 14.40
CA ALA A 170 3.85 -0.90 15.35
C ALA A 170 3.09 -2.07 14.68
N LEU A 171 2.07 -1.78 13.87
CA LEU A 171 1.35 -2.81 13.11
C LEU A 171 2.27 -3.56 12.15
N ARG A 172 3.13 -2.84 11.41
CA ARG A 172 4.12 -3.46 10.52
C ARG A 172 5.11 -4.35 11.28
N VAL A 173 5.60 -3.91 12.44
CA VAL A 173 6.46 -4.73 13.29
C VAL A 173 5.74 -5.99 13.76
N ARG A 174 4.46 -5.89 14.15
CA ARG A 174 3.66 -7.04 14.54
C ARG A 174 3.47 -8.02 13.37
N ILE A 175 3.18 -7.55 12.16
CA ILE A 175 3.06 -8.41 10.97
C ILE A 175 4.37 -9.17 10.71
N LEU A 176 5.52 -8.49 10.83
CA LEU A 176 6.83 -9.13 10.64
C LEU A 176 7.15 -10.17 11.72
N GLN A 177 6.63 -9.99 12.94
CA GLN A 177 6.76 -10.99 14.02
C GLN A 177 5.86 -12.19 13.75
N LEU A 178 4.60 -11.95 13.37
CA LEU A 178 3.66 -13.00 13.01
C LEU A 178 4.21 -13.88 11.86
N GLU A 179 4.77 -13.27 10.83
CA GLU A 179 5.39 -14.01 9.72
C GLU A 179 6.56 -14.89 10.20
N GLN A 180 7.41 -14.39 11.09
CA GLN A 180 8.52 -15.17 11.65
C GLN A 180 8.03 -16.35 12.51
N GLU A 181 6.96 -16.12 13.29
CA GLU A 181 6.29 -17.16 14.08
C GLU A 181 5.70 -18.23 13.15
N ALA A 182 4.98 -17.83 12.11
CA ALA A 182 4.39 -18.72 11.10
C ALA A 182 5.46 -19.52 10.32
N GLU A 183 6.56 -18.89 9.91
CA GLU A 183 7.70 -19.58 9.28
C GLU A 183 8.34 -20.61 10.21
N ALA A 184 8.48 -20.29 11.50
CA ALA A 184 9.07 -21.20 12.49
C ALA A 184 8.19 -22.42 12.78
N GLU A 185 6.86 -22.28 12.71
CA GLU A 185 5.92 -23.39 12.91
C GLU A 185 5.84 -24.35 11.70
N ARG A 186 6.24 -23.89 10.52
CA ARG A 186 6.25 -24.70 9.28
C ARG A 186 7.47 -25.61 9.13
N HIS A 187 8.51 -25.41 9.94
CA HIS A 187 9.79 -26.12 9.90
C HIS A 187 9.99 -27.06 11.09
#